data_AF-A0A6P1TF34-F1
#
_entry.id   AF-A0A6P1TF34-F1
#
_cell.length_a   1.000
_cell.length_b   1.000
_cell.length_c   1.000
_cell.angle_alpha   90.00
_cell.angle_beta   90.00
_cell.angle_gamma   90.00
#
_symmetry.space_group_name_H-M   'P 1'
#
loop_
_entity.id
_entity.type
_entity.pdbx_description
1 polymer ?
#
loop_
_entity_poly.entity_id
_entity_poly.type
_entity_poly.pdbx_seq_one_letter_code
_entity_poly.pdbx_strand_id
1 'polypeptide(L)'
;MKNILLGIVAVIANYSFACEESGAEEFVRDVMVFQHQGQSCTSVQILLKEFIENKNRYIDSAYLNIIDGNNNVVAEVTPALDRPGFGSVLLSMCVSKEHIENSRIFLNVKPSPSVTLNGNGSITTDSALCLETRELVLSKLVNDSNK
;
A
#
# COMPACT_ATOMS: atom_id res chain seq x y z
N MET A 1 -53.22 -35.30 -16.96
CA MET A 1 -52.42 -34.19 -17.54
C MET A 1 -51.45 -33.73 -16.46
N LYS A 2 -50.15 -33.99 -16.62
CA LYS A 2 -49.10 -33.65 -15.64
C LYS A 2 -48.54 -32.27 -15.98
N ASN A 3 -48.75 -31.29 -15.11
CA ASN A 3 -48.08 -30.00 -15.19
C ASN A 3 -46.66 -30.15 -14.65
N ILE A 4 -45.67 -29.97 -15.53
CA ILE A 4 -44.25 -29.91 -15.16
C ILE A 4 -43.96 -28.44 -14.83
N LEU A 5 -43.79 -28.18 -13.53
CA LEU A 5 -43.34 -26.89 -13.00
C LEU A 5 -41.84 -26.77 -13.27
N LEU A 6 -41.45 -25.96 -14.25
CA LEU A 6 -40.05 -25.61 -14.51
C LEU A 6 -39.59 -24.61 -13.43
N GLY A 7 -38.86 -25.12 -12.44
CA GLY A 7 -38.17 -24.30 -11.46
C GLY A 7 -36.99 -23.58 -12.11
N ILE A 8 -37.03 -22.25 -12.15
CA ILE A 8 -35.89 -21.40 -12.49
C ILE A 8 -34.95 -21.43 -11.27
N VAL A 9 -33.91 -22.23 -11.33
CA VAL A 9 -32.79 -22.16 -10.38
C VAL A 9 -31.96 -20.93 -10.78
N ALA A 10 -32.19 -19.82 -10.08
CA ALA A 10 -31.28 -18.69 -10.11
C ALA A 10 -29.99 -19.09 -9.40
N VAL A 11 -28.95 -19.40 -10.18
CA VAL A 11 -27.59 -19.57 -9.67
C VAL A 11 -27.09 -18.17 -9.30
N ILE A 12 -27.24 -17.79 -8.02
CA ILE A 12 -26.56 -16.63 -7.47
C ILE A 12 -25.09 -17.02 -7.36
N ALA A 13 -24.31 -16.70 -8.40
CA ALA A 13 -22.87 -16.79 -8.35
C ALA A 13 -22.36 -15.66 -7.42
N ASN A 14 -22.15 -16.00 -6.14
CA ASN A 14 -21.39 -15.16 -5.23
C ASN A 14 -19.93 -15.18 -5.71
N TYR A 15 -19.57 -14.26 -6.60
CA TYR A 15 -18.18 -13.99 -6.92
C TYR A 15 -17.56 -13.24 -5.73
N SER A 16 -16.98 -14.00 -4.80
CA SER A 16 -16.10 -13.46 -3.77
C SER A 16 -14.76 -13.15 -4.43
N PHE A 17 -14.50 -11.87 -4.72
CA PHE A 17 -13.21 -11.43 -5.23
C PHE A 17 -12.23 -11.36 -4.05
N ALA A 18 -11.23 -12.23 -4.05
CA ALA A 18 -10.13 -12.15 -3.09
C ALA A 18 -9.16 -11.06 -3.55
N CYS A 19 -9.15 -9.93 -2.85
CA CYS A 19 -8.00 -9.03 -2.92
C CYS A 19 -6.82 -9.76 -2.27
N GLU A 20 -5.65 -9.71 -2.90
CA GLU A 20 -4.44 -10.28 -2.30
C GLU A 20 -4.15 -9.60 -0.95
N GLU A 21 -3.55 -10.31 0.01
CA GLU A 21 -3.17 -9.72 1.29
C GLU A 21 -2.10 -8.63 1.09
N SER A 22 -2.20 -7.54 1.85
CA SER A 22 -1.25 -6.43 1.82
C SER A 22 0.08 -6.83 2.47
N GLY A 23 1.10 -7.11 1.66
CA GLY A 23 2.46 -7.38 2.15
C GLY A 23 3.28 -6.11 2.42
N ALA A 24 2.68 -4.95 2.71
CA ALA A 24 3.43 -3.68 2.83
C ALA A 24 4.53 -3.75 3.91
N GLU A 25 4.27 -4.47 5.01
CA GLU A 25 5.24 -4.76 6.06
C GLU A 25 6.43 -5.61 5.56
N GLU A 26 6.23 -6.43 4.53
CA GLU A 26 7.31 -7.27 3.95
C GLU A 26 8.37 -6.41 3.26
N PHE A 27 7.98 -5.24 2.76
CA PHE A 27 8.89 -4.24 2.21
C PHE A 27 9.66 -3.52 3.32
N VAL A 28 9.10 -3.35 4.52
CA VAL A 28 9.78 -2.64 5.61
C VAL A 28 10.95 -3.47 6.13
N ARG A 29 12.16 -2.90 6.08
CA ARG A 29 13.37 -3.49 6.70
C ARG A 29 13.65 -2.84 8.05
N ASP A 30 13.57 -1.52 8.10
CA ASP A 30 13.90 -0.74 9.29
C ASP A 30 13.18 0.61 9.31
N VAL A 31 12.95 1.16 10.49
CA VAL A 31 12.30 2.45 10.72
C VAL A 31 13.09 3.22 11.78
N MET A 32 13.54 4.42 11.42
CA MET A 32 14.22 5.32 12.34
C MET A 32 13.43 6.62 12.47
N VAL A 33 13.17 7.01 13.72
CA VAL A 33 12.45 8.24 14.05
C VAL A 33 13.30 9.01 15.04
N PHE A 34 13.73 10.21 14.67
CA PHE A 34 14.56 11.03 15.55
C PHE A 34 14.22 12.51 15.39
N GLN A 35 14.33 13.22 16.51
CA GLN A 35 14.14 14.66 16.58
C GLN A 35 15.44 15.28 17.10
N HIS A 36 16.10 16.09 16.28
CA HIS A 36 17.27 16.82 16.73
C HIS A 36 16.85 18.07 17.52
N GLN A 37 17.61 18.40 18.56
CA GLN A 37 17.38 19.64 19.32
C GLN A 37 17.47 20.85 18.38
N GLY A 38 16.43 21.69 18.38
CA GLY A 38 16.34 22.88 17.53
C GLY A 38 15.69 22.67 16.16
N GLN A 39 15.29 21.43 15.80
CA GLN A 39 14.46 21.20 14.60
C GLN A 39 12.96 21.33 14.93
N SER A 40 12.23 22.00 14.04
CA SER A 40 10.77 22.16 14.13
C SER A 40 9.99 20.92 13.72
N CYS A 41 10.64 19.96 13.06
CA CYS A 41 10.04 18.73 12.59
C CYS A 41 10.84 17.51 13.07
N THR A 42 10.16 16.37 13.09
CA THR A 42 10.74 15.07 13.42
C THR A 42 11.13 14.37 12.12
N SER A 43 12.37 13.92 12.03
CA SER A 43 12.86 13.16 10.88
C SER A 43 12.37 11.73 10.99
N VAL A 44 11.76 11.25 9.91
CA VAL A 44 11.29 9.87 9.76
C VAL A 44 12.01 9.28 8.56
N GLN A 45 12.71 8.18 8.81
CA GLN A 45 13.43 7.42 7.81
C GLN A 45 12.90 5.98 7.81
N ILE A 46 12.55 5.47 6.63
CA ILE A 46 12.08 4.11 6.46
C ILE A 46 12.94 3.44 5.40
N LEU A 47 13.67 2.40 5.82
CA LEU A 47 14.40 1.55 4.89
C LEU A 47 13.47 0.45 4.39
N LEU A 48 13.27 0.42 3.09
CA LEU A 48 12.43 -0.55 2.39
C LEU A 48 13.29 -1.49 1.53
N LYS A 49 12.85 -2.74 1.37
CA LYS A 49 13.21 -3.57 0.21
C LYS A 49 12.64 -2.86 -1.01
N GLU A 50 13.44 -2.65 -2.04
CA GLU A 50 12.95 -2.11 -3.31
C GLU A 50 12.06 -3.12 -4.02
N PHE A 51 12.38 -4.42 -3.87
CA PHE A 51 11.77 -5.53 -4.57
C PHE A 51 11.51 -6.72 -3.65
N ILE A 52 10.37 -7.38 -3.86
CA ILE A 52 9.99 -8.64 -3.20
C ILE A 52 10.05 -9.74 -4.26
N GLU A 53 11.15 -10.48 -4.27
CA GLU A 53 11.54 -11.42 -5.34
C GLU A 53 10.52 -12.54 -5.58
N ASN A 54 10.04 -13.15 -4.51
CA ASN A 54 9.02 -14.19 -4.57
C ASN A 54 7.65 -13.70 -5.08
N LYS A 55 7.42 -12.38 -5.12
CA LYS A 55 6.16 -11.77 -5.61
C LYS A 55 6.34 -10.97 -6.90
N ASN A 56 7.57 -10.85 -7.41
CA ASN A 56 7.91 -10.02 -8.57
C ASN A 56 7.34 -8.57 -8.48
N ARG A 57 7.46 -7.95 -7.30
CA ARG A 57 6.90 -6.61 -7.00
C ARG A 57 7.97 -5.62 -6.60
N TYR A 58 7.95 -4.41 -7.15
CA TYR A 58 8.86 -3.33 -6.80
C TYR A 58 8.15 -2.02 -6.45
N ILE A 59 8.77 -1.21 -5.61
CA ILE A 59 8.27 0.13 -5.25
C ILE A 59 8.58 1.10 -6.39
N ASP A 60 7.53 1.71 -6.95
CA ASP A 60 7.63 2.75 -7.97
C ASP A 60 7.75 4.14 -7.32
N SER A 61 6.87 4.44 -6.36
CA SER A 61 6.87 5.70 -5.62
C SER A 61 6.20 5.58 -4.25
N ALA A 62 6.31 6.62 -3.43
CA ALA A 62 5.61 6.72 -2.15
C ALA A 62 5.08 8.14 -1.93
N TYR A 63 4.02 8.26 -1.14
CA TYR A 63 3.50 9.54 -0.63
C TYR A 63 2.99 9.37 0.81
N LEU A 64 2.93 10.45 1.57
CA LEU A 64 2.45 10.48 2.94
C LEU A 64 1.20 11.34 3.00
N ASN A 65 0.09 10.80 3.46
CA ASN A 65 -1.10 11.57 3.79
C ASN A 65 -1.13 11.88 5.29
N ILE A 66 -1.24 13.16 5.63
CA ILE A 66 -1.58 13.63 6.97
C ILE A 66 -3.09 13.68 7.05
N ILE A 67 -3.65 13.02 8.06
CA ILE A 67 -5.08 12.84 8.21
C ILE A 67 -5.59 13.57 9.46
N ASP A 68 -6.79 14.15 9.37
CA ASP A 68 -7.46 14.77 10.52
C ASP A 68 -8.27 13.77 11.38
N GLY A 69 -8.88 14.26 12.46
CA GLY A 69 -9.72 13.42 13.34
C GLY A 69 -11.01 12.87 12.67
N ASN A 70 -11.35 13.33 11.47
CA ASN A 70 -12.49 12.87 10.68
C ASN A 70 -12.06 11.93 9.54
N ASN A 71 -10.80 11.48 9.53
CA ASN A 71 -10.23 10.62 8.50
C ASN A 71 -10.11 11.27 7.10
N ASN A 72 -10.07 12.61 7.02
CA ASN A 72 -9.83 13.32 5.76
C ASN A 72 -8.34 13.60 5.58
N VAL A 73 -7.86 13.50 4.34
CA VAL A 73 -6.51 13.93 3.97
C VAL A 73 -6.46 15.46 4.00
N VAL A 74 -5.66 16.02 4.90
CA VAL A 74 -5.48 17.48 5.04
C VAL A 74 -4.19 17.99 4.43
N ALA A 75 -3.21 17.09 4.23
CA ALA A 75 -2.00 17.38 3.47
C ALA A 75 -1.43 16.08 2.89
N GLU A 76 -0.78 16.20 1.74
CA GLU A 76 0.03 15.15 1.12
C GLU A 76 1.48 15.62 1.04
N VAL A 77 2.42 14.76 1.42
CA VAL A 77 3.85 15.02 1.38
C VAL A 77 4.50 13.89 0.59
N THR A 78 5.31 14.23 -0.41
CA THR A 78 6.12 13.23 -1.11
C THR A 78 7.45 13.05 -0.38
N PRO A 79 7.76 11.86 0.18
CA PRO A 79 9.05 11.61 0.80
C PRO A 79 10.19 11.74 -0.21
N ALA A 80 11.36 12.15 0.27
CA ALA A 80 12.59 11.98 -0.49
C ALA A 80 12.90 10.48 -0.62
N LEU A 81 13.29 10.08 -1.83
CA LEU A 81 13.53 8.69 -2.21
C LEU A 81 15.01 8.53 -2.56
N ASP A 82 15.76 7.85 -1.70
CA ASP A 82 17.17 7.52 -1.94
C ASP A 82 17.35 6.01 -2.18
N ARG A 83 18.36 5.63 -2.98
CA ARG A 83 18.71 4.22 -3.25
C ARG A 83 20.12 3.93 -2.75
N PRO A 84 20.30 3.65 -1.44
CA PRO A 84 21.62 3.51 -0.83
C PRO A 84 22.37 2.22 -1.24
N GLY A 85 21.70 1.27 -1.90
CA GLY A 85 22.31 0.02 -2.35
C GLY A 85 21.32 -0.86 -3.11
N PHE A 86 21.81 -1.98 -3.67
CA PHE A 86 21.00 -2.85 -4.51
C PHE A 86 19.78 -3.41 -3.77
N GLY A 87 18.59 -3.22 -4.35
CA GLY A 87 17.34 -3.76 -3.82
C GLY A 87 16.85 -3.09 -2.54
N SER A 88 17.28 -1.85 -2.24
CA SER A 88 16.81 -1.07 -1.09
C SER A 88 16.45 0.36 -1.47
N VAL A 89 15.39 0.88 -0.86
CA VAL A 89 14.93 2.26 -1.00
C VAL A 89 14.82 2.87 0.40
N LEU A 90 15.40 4.05 0.60
CA LEU A 90 15.24 4.83 1.82
C LEU A 90 14.22 5.94 1.56
N LEU A 91 13.11 5.92 2.30
CA LEU A 91 12.17 7.02 2.38
C LEU A 91 12.59 7.96 3.50
N SER A 92 12.82 9.23 3.18
CA SER A 92 13.16 10.25 4.16
C SER A 92 12.14 11.39 4.11
N MET A 93 11.61 11.78 5.28
CA MET A 93 10.68 12.90 5.39
C MET A 93 10.84 13.62 6.73
N CYS A 94 10.42 14.89 6.78
CA CYS A 94 10.35 15.66 8.01
C CYS A 94 8.90 16.05 8.29
N VAL A 95 8.36 15.58 9.41
CA VAL A 95 6.94 15.74 9.76
C VAL A 95 6.84 16.24 11.20
N SER A 96 5.98 17.20 11.47
CA SER A 96 5.74 17.67 12.84
C SER A 96 5.25 16.51 13.71
N LYS A 97 5.72 16.45 14.96
CA LYS A 97 5.37 15.35 15.89
C LYS A 97 3.86 15.11 16.01
N GLU A 98 3.08 16.18 16.06
CA GLU A 98 1.61 16.13 16.12
C GLU A 98 0.94 15.51 14.89
N HIS A 99 1.60 15.54 13.73
CA HIS A 99 1.09 14.95 12.49
C HIS A 99 1.52 13.49 12.32
N ILE A 100 2.65 13.08 12.92
CA ILE A 100 3.17 11.71 12.81
C ILE A 100 2.12 10.68 13.21
N GLU A 101 1.42 10.91 14.32
CA GLU A 101 0.46 9.94 14.87
C GLU A 101 -0.74 9.69 13.96
N ASN A 102 -1.08 10.68 13.14
CA ASN A 102 -2.21 10.66 12.21
C ASN A 102 -1.76 10.63 10.75
N SER A 103 -0.54 10.16 10.48
CA SER A 103 0.00 10.08 9.13
C SER A 103 0.02 8.65 8.59
N ARG A 104 -0.11 8.54 7.27
CA ARG A 104 -0.16 7.27 6.56
C ARG A 104 0.65 7.32 5.27
N ILE A 105 1.56 6.38 5.10
CA ILE A 105 2.43 6.28 3.93
C ILE A 105 1.80 5.32 2.94
N PHE A 106 1.67 5.77 1.71
CA PHE A 106 1.16 5.00 0.60
C PHE A 106 2.31 4.56 -0.29
N LEU A 107 2.42 3.26 -0.54
CA LEU A 107 3.42 2.69 -1.45
C LEU A 107 2.77 2.32 -2.79
N ASN A 108 3.19 2.99 -3.85
CA ASN A 108 2.83 2.60 -5.22
C ASN A 108 3.77 1.49 -5.68
N VAL A 109 3.22 0.31 -5.94
CA VAL A 109 3.98 -0.90 -6.28
C VAL A 109 3.64 -1.35 -7.70
N LYS A 110 4.66 -1.76 -8.45
CA LYS A 110 4.59 -2.29 -9.81
C LYS A 110 5.10 -3.75 -9.88
N PRO A 111 4.78 -4.51 -10.95
CA PRO A 111 3.84 -4.16 -12.01
C PRO A 111 2.40 -4.12 -11.50
N SER A 112 1.60 -3.21 -12.06
CA SER A 112 0.14 -3.31 -12.03
C SER A 112 -0.27 -4.61 -12.75
N PRO A 113 -1.34 -5.32 -12.35
CA PRO A 113 -1.76 -6.54 -13.04
C PRO A 113 -1.93 -6.25 -14.54
N SER A 114 -1.22 -7.01 -15.37
CA SER A 114 -1.28 -6.85 -16.83
C SER A 114 -2.60 -7.42 -17.36
N VAL A 115 -3.42 -6.58 -17.99
CA VAL A 115 -4.57 -7.06 -18.76
C VAL A 115 -4.08 -7.59 -20.09
N THR A 116 -4.27 -8.89 -20.35
CA THR A 116 -3.93 -9.51 -21.64
C THR A 116 -5.20 -9.70 -22.46
N LEU A 117 -5.25 -9.06 -23.64
CA LEU A 117 -6.26 -9.38 -24.66
C LEU A 117 -5.88 -10.72 -25.29
N ASN A 118 -6.73 -11.74 -25.17
CA ASN A 118 -6.53 -12.95 -25.95
C ASN A 118 -7.01 -12.71 -27.40
N GLY A 119 -6.46 -13.49 -28.35
CA GLY A 119 -6.63 -13.31 -29.80
C GLY A 119 -8.06 -13.38 -30.35
N ASN A 120 -9.07 -13.59 -29.50
CA ASN A 120 -10.48 -13.59 -29.85
C ASN A 120 -11.19 -12.26 -29.49
N GLY A 121 -10.43 -11.24 -29.05
CA GLY A 121 -11.00 -9.96 -28.59
C GLY A 121 -11.72 -10.05 -27.25
N SER A 122 -11.57 -11.17 -26.51
CA SER A 122 -12.09 -11.28 -25.15
C SER A 122 -11.06 -10.75 -24.16
N ILE A 123 -11.51 -9.87 -23.26
CA ILE A 123 -10.73 -9.38 -22.14
C ILE A 123 -10.74 -10.50 -21.10
N THR A 124 -9.67 -11.30 -21.06
CA THR A 124 -9.38 -12.13 -19.89
C THR A 124 -8.73 -11.23 -18.84
N THR A 125 -9.53 -10.77 -17.89
CA THR A 125 -9.01 -10.28 -16.63
C THR A 125 -8.57 -11.50 -15.83
N ASP A 126 -7.27 -11.77 -15.78
CA ASP A 126 -6.74 -12.64 -14.73
C ASP A 126 -7.03 -11.93 -13.40
N SER A 127 -8.18 -12.25 -12.79
CA SER A 127 -8.61 -11.79 -11.45
C SER A 127 -8.56 -10.27 -11.20
N ALA A 128 -9.74 -9.63 -11.15
CA ALA A 128 -10.05 -8.31 -10.57
C ALA A 128 -8.88 -7.35 -10.26
N LEU A 129 -8.80 -6.25 -11.03
CA LEU A 129 -7.90 -5.12 -10.79
C LEU A 129 -8.42 -4.28 -9.60
N CYS A 130 -8.16 -4.71 -8.37
CA CYS A 130 -8.21 -3.85 -7.19
C CYS A 130 -6.77 -3.43 -6.84
N LEU A 131 -6.30 -2.35 -7.44
CA LEU A 131 -5.05 -1.72 -7.01
C LEU A 131 -5.35 -0.75 -5.87
N GLU A 132 -5.35 -1.27 -4.65
CA GLU A 132 -5.19 -0.43 -3.48
C GLU A 132 -3.71 -0.11 -3.35
N THR A 133 -3.33 1.16 -3.58
CA THR A 133 -2.08 1.68 -3.05
C THR A 133 -2.08 1.41 -1.54
N ARG A 134 -1.09 0.66 -1.06
CA ARG A 134 -1.12 0.15 0.32
C ARG A 134 -0.71 1.23 1.31
N GLU A 135 -1.45 1.26 2.41
CA GLU A 135 -1.33 2.23 3.49
C GLU A 135 -0.49 1.65 4.64
N LEU A 136 0.61 2.31 5.00
CA LEU A 136 1.42 2.09 6.19
C LEU A 136 1.10 3.18 7.20
N VAL A 137 0.53 2.82 8.33
CA VAL A 137 0.15 3.82 9.36
C VAL A 137 1.36 4.16 10.22
N LEU A 138 1.82 5.40 10.19
CA LEU A 138 3.07 5.82 10.83
C LEU A 138 3.00 5.69 12.37
N SER A 139 1.84 5.93 13.00
CA SER A 139 1.66 5.68 14.45
C SER A 139 1.90 4.23 14.86
N LYS A 140 1.66 3.26 13.97
CA LYS A 140 1.96 1.84 14.25
C LYS A 140 3.46 1.53 14.15
N LEU A 141 4.20 2.27 13.31
CA LEU A 141 5.63 2.06 13.10
C LEU A 141 6.50 2.74 14.18
N VAL A 142 6.01 3.85 14.76
CA VAL A 142 6.76 4.65 15.75
C VAL A 142 6.72 4.01 17.16
N ASN A 143 5.91 2.98 17.38
CA ASN A 143 5.53 2.54 18.74
C ASN A 143 6.39 1.44 19.38
N ASP A 144 7.54 1.08 18.81
CA ASP A 144 8.42 0.01 19.37
C ASP A 144 9.90 0.41 19.57
N SER A 145 10.28 1.68 19.40
CA SER A 145 11.66 2.14 19.63
C SER A 145 11.95 2.59 21.08
N ASN A 146 11.16 2.14 22.07
CA ASN A 146 11.41 2.38 23.49
C ASN A 146 11.29 1.08 24.31
N LYS A 147 12.27 0.18 24.18
CA LYS A 147 12.73 -0.69 25.27
C LYS A 147 14.24 -0.92 25.17
#